data_AF-A0A852HQ40-F1
#
_entry.id   AF-A0A852HQ40-F1
#
_cell.length_a   1.000
_cell.length_b   1.000
_cell.length_c   1.000
_cell.angle_alpha   90.00
_cell.angle_beta   90.00
_cell.angle_gamma   90.00
#
_symmetry.space_group_name_H-M   'P 1'
#
loop_
_entity.id
_entity.type
_entity.pdbx_description
1 polymer ?
#
loop_
_entity_poly.entity_id
_entity_poly.type
_entity_poly.pdbx_seq_one_letter_code
_entity_poly.pdbx_strand_id
1 'polypeptide(L)'
;PRQCYDDIDELVIPAPIQQVVTGQSGLFTQYNIQKKAMTVREFRRIANSDKYCTPRYTDFEDLERKYWKNLTFNAPIYGADVNGTLYDKHVDAWNIGRLNTILDIVENESGITIEGVNTPYLYFGMWKTSFAWHTEDMDLYSINYLHFGEPKSWYSIPPEHGKRLERLAKGFFPGSAQSCEAFLRHKMTLISPSILKKYGIPFDKVTQEAGEFMITFPYSYHAGFNHGFNCAESTNFATLRWIEYGKQSVLCSCRKDMVKISMDVFVRKYQPDRYKLWKAGKDVTVIDHALPTPEA
;
A
#
# COMPACT_ATOMS: atom_id res chain seq x y z
N PRO A 1 -17.32 -11.36 3.41
CA PRO A 1 -16.60 -12.02 4.53
C PRO A 1 -17.21 -11.82 5.92
N ARG A 2 -18.25 -10.98 6.05
CA ARG A 2 -18.97 -10.70 7.30
C ARG A 2 -20.46 -10.58 7.00
N GLN A 3 -21.34 -10.99 7.92
CA GLN A 3 -22.79 -10.89 7.73
C GLN A 3 -23.33 -9.45 7.78
N CYS A 4 -22.90 -8.64 8.76
CA CYS A 4 -23.27 -7.21 8.85
C CYS A 4 -22.12 -6.39 9.45
N TYR A 5 -22.15 -5.07 9.24
CA TYR A 5 -21.14 -4.13 9.73
C TYR A 5 -21.70 -3.12 10.74
N ASP A 6 -22.92 -3.32 11.24
CA ASP A 6 -23.58 -2.35 12.14
C ASP A 6 -22.92 -2.25 13.52
N ASP A 7 -22.12 -3.25 13.88
CA ASP A 7 -21.45 -3.38 15.17
C ASP A 7 -20.06 -2.74 15.24
N ILE A 8 -19.56 -2.19 14.12
CA ILE A 8 -18.21 -1.59 14.07
C ILE A 8 -18.18 -0.13 14.53
N ASP A 9 -19.33 0.47 14.83
CA ASP A 9 -19.44 1.90 15.14
C ASP A 9 -18.58 2.33 16.34
N GLU A 10 -18.42 1.44 17.32
CA GLU A 10 -17.63 1.65 18.53
C GLU A 10 -16.15 1.22 18.37
N LEU A 11 -15.77 0.68 17.20
CA LEU A 11 -14.38 0.32 16.94
C LEU A 11 -13.51 1.58 17.02
N VAL A 12 -12.40 1.47 17.74
CA VAL A 12 -11.48 2.58 17.98
C VAL A 12 -10.43 2.63 16.87
N ILE A 13 -10.29 3.80 16.26
CA ILE A 13 -9.16 4.18 15.41
C ILE A 13 -8.14 4.85 16.32
N PRO A 14 -7.03 4.18 16.70
CA PRO A 14 -6.14 4.66 17.76
C PRO A 14 -5.28 5.85 17.32
N ALA A 15 -4.83 5.87 16.07
CA ALA A 15 -3.91 6.89 15.54
C ALA A 15 -4.34 7.43 14.17
N PRO A 16 -5.52 8.06 14.05
CA PRO A 16 -5.95 8.66 12.80
C PRO A 16 -4.98 9.76 12.37
N ILE A 17 -4.69 9.86 11.07
CA ILE A 17 -3.72 10.80 10.51
C ILE A 17 -4.41 11.85 9.64
N GLN A 18 -4.12 13.13 9.87
CA GLN A 18 -4.49 14.20 8.96
C GLN A 18 -3.43 14.35 7.88
N GLN A 19 -3.83 14.23 6.61
CA GLN A 19 -2.93 14.23 5.46
C GLN A 19 -2.80 15.64 4.88
N VAL A 20 -1.71 16.33 5.26
CA VAL A 20 -1.38 17.65 4.74
C VAL A 20 -0.52 17.48 3.49
N VAL A 21 -0.98 18.01 2.36
CA VAL A 21 -0.26 17.88 1.09
C VAL A 21 0.25 19.24 0.63
N THR A 22 1.52 19.30 0.26
CA THR A 22 2.16 20.48 -0.34
C THR A 22 2.71 20.13 -1.71
N GLY A 23 2.71 21.08 -2.63
CA GLY A 23 3.19 20.87 -4.00
C GLY A 23 2.28 21.52 -5.03
N GLN A 24 2.62 21.34 -6.30
CA GLN A 24 1.92 21.95 -7.42
C GLN A 24 2.21 21.19 -8.72
N SER A 25 1.43 21.46 -9.77
CA SER A 25 1.67 20.94 -11.12
C SER A 25 1.82 19.42 -11.18
N GLY A 26 1.06 18.69 -10.36
CA GLY A 26 1.06 17.23 -10.37
C GLY A 26 2.18 16.55 -9.59
N LEU A 27 2.99 17.31 -8.84
CA LEU A 27 4.07 16.82 -7.98
C LEU A 27 3.83 17.32 -6.55
N PHE A 28 3.66 16.40 -5.60
CA PHE A 28 3.33 16.74 -4.23
C PHE A 28 4.05 15.86 -3.21
N THR A 29 4.23 16.42 -2.02
CA THR A 29 4.67 15.72 -0.82
C THR A 29 3.56 15.76 0.22
N GLN A 30 3.20 14.59 0.74
CA GLN A 30 2.24 14.40 1.82
C GLN A 30 2.98 14.32 3.16
N TYR A 31 2.41 14.94 4.19
CA TYR A 31 2.83 14.86 5.58
C TYR A 31 1.66 14.41 6.43
N ASN A 32 1.94 13.51 7.39
CA ASN A 32 0.92 12.96 8.28
C ASN A 32 1.01 13.66 9.63
N ILE A 33 -0.11 14.23 10.09
CA ILE A 33 -0.26 14.78 11.44
C ILE A 33 -1.18 13.87 12.22
N GLN A 34 -0.64 13.14 13.20
CA GLN A 34 -1.44 12.27 14.05
C GLN A 34 -2.47 13.08 14.85
N LYS A 35 -3.71 12.57 14.90
CA LYS A 35 -4.83 13.11 15.69
C LYS A 35 -5.10 12.20 16.87
N LYS A 36 -5.93 12.68 17.81
CA LYS A 36 -6.41 11.85 18.92
C LYS A 36 -7.24 10.69 18.40
N ALA A 37 -7.20 9.58 19.12
CA ALA A 37 -8.05 8.42 18.86
C ALA A 37 -9.52 8.82 18.74
N MET A 38 -10.26 8.13 17.88
CA MET A 38 -11.69 8.34 17.67
C MET A 38 -12.36 7.03 17.28
N THR A 39 -13.66 6.95 17.46
CA THR A 39 -14.48 5.81 17.01
C THR A 39 -14.76 5.88 15.51
N VAL A 40 -15.11 4.74 14.90
CA VAL A 40 -15.61 4.70 13.51
C VAL A 40 -16.86 5.58 13.36
N ARG A 41 -17.74 5.64 14.36
CA ARG A 41 -18.90 6.52 14.35
C ARG A 41 -18.51 8.00 14.22
N GLU A 42 -17.57 8.47 15.02
CA GLU A 42 -17.07 9.85 14.96
C GLU A 42 -16.39 10.13 13.62
N PHE A 43 -15.56 9.20 13.13
CA PHE A 43 -14.90 9.31 11.85
C PHE A 43 -15.91 9.41 10.69
N ARG A 44 -16.93 8.55 10.68
CA ARG A 44 -18.01 8.56 9.67
C ARG A 44 -18.79 9.87 9.66
N ARG A 45 -19.08 10.44 10.84
CA ARG A 45 -19.72 11.76 10.96
C ARG A 45 -18.86 12.86 10.35
N ILE A 46 -17.54 12.83 10.56
CA ILE A 46 -16.61 13.80 9.95
C ILE A 46 -16.57 13.61 8.43
N ALA A 47 -16.37 12.37 7.96
CA ALA A 47 -16.26 12.01 6.55
C ALA A 47 -17.49 12.46 5.74
N ASN A 48 -18.68 12.37 6.33
CA ASN A 48 -19.94 12.72 5.69
C ASN A 48 -20.40 14.16 5.95
N SER A 49 -19.64 14.97 6.69
CA SER A 49 -19.96 16.39 6.88
C SER A 49 -19.75 17.20 5.60
N ASP A 50 -20.46 18.31 5.42
CA ASP A 50 -20.36 19.19 4.25
C ASP A 50 -18.92 19.65 3.93
N LYS A 51 -18.04 19.67 4.94
CA LYS A 51 -16.63 20.05 4.81
C LYS A 51 -15.78 18.97 4.11
N TYR A 52 -16.06 17.70 4.37
CA TYR A 52 -15.23 16.57 3.95
C TYR A 52 -15.94 15.60 3.02
N CYS A 53 -17.25 15.75 2.81
CA CYS A 53 -18.00 14.87 1.93
C CYS A 53 -17.46 14.93 0.50
N THR A 54 -17.70 13.86 -0.24
CA THR A 54 -17.39 13.77 -1.66
C THR A 54 -18.10 14.90 -2.42
N PRO A 55 -17.40 15.67 -3.27
CA PRO A 55 -18.03 16.70 -4.09
C PRO A 55 -18.94 16.03 -5.10
N ARG A 56 -19.99 16.72 -5.56
CA ARG A 56 -20.80 16.22 -6.70
C ARG A 56 -19.91 16.05 -7.94
N TYR A 57 -20.09 14.98 -8.70
CA TYR A 57 -19.36 14.68 -9.94
C TYR A 57 -20.27 13.92 -10.91
N THR A 58 -19.91 13.90 -12.21
CA THR A 58 -20.68 13.19 -13.25
C THR A 58 -20.17 11.79 -13.52
N ASP A 59 -18.85 11.62 -13.48
CA ASP A 59 -18.14 10.39 -13.79
C ASP A 59 -16.79 10.35 -13.06
N PHE A 60 -16.10 9.21 -13.13
CA PHE A 60 -14.80 9.03 -12.50
C PHE A 60 -13.76 10.06 -12.98
N GLU A 61 -13.73 10.43 -14.26
CA GLU A 61 -12.75 11.37 -14.77
C GLU A 61 -12.93 12.76 -14.16
N ASP A 62 -14.18 13.18 -13.93
CA ASP A 62 -14.49 14.42 -13.22
C ASP A 62 -14.06 14.38 -11.76
N LEU A 63 -14.27 13.25 -11.08
CA LEU A 63 -13.80 13.06 -9.71
C LEU A 63 -12.27 13.04 -9.62
N GLU A 64 -11.59 12.35 -10.53
CA GLU A 64 -10.13 12.28 -10.65
C GLU A 64 -9.53 13.69 -10.87
N ARG A 65 -10.13 14.50 -11.76
CA ARG A 65 -9.72 15.90 -11.96
C ARG A 65 -9.89 16.72 -10.68
N LYS A 66 -11.01 16.56 -9.97
CA LYS A 66 -11.27 17.26 -8.70
C LYS A 66 -10.31 16.85 -7.59
N TYR A 67 -9.94 15.57 -7.53
CA TYR A 67 -8.94 15.07 -6.59
C TYR A 67 -7.60 15.79 -6.80
N TRP A 68 -7.02 15.68 -8.00
CA TRP A 68 -5.71 16.27 -8.29
C TRP A 68 -5.69 17.80 -8.21
N LYS A 69 -6.80 18.46 -8.57
CA LYS A 69 -6.94 19.93 -8.48
C LYS A 69 -6.98 20.43 -7.03
N ASN A 70 -7.62 19.68 -6.13
CA ASN A 70 -7.92 20.16 -4.79
C ASN A 70 -7.07 19.52 -3.69
N LEU A 71 -6.13 18.64 -4.03
CA LEU A 71 -5.36 17.80 -3.10
C LEU A 71 -4.73 18.58 -1.93
N THR A 72 -4.25 19.80 -2.17
CA THR A 72 -3.57 20.65 -1.17
C THR A 72 -4.51 21.45 -0.25
N PHE A 73 -5.81 21.52 -0.58
CA PHE A 73 -6.82 22.20 0.24
C PHE A 73 -7.48 21.23 1.21
N ASN A 74 -8.07 21.70 2.30
CA ASN A 74 -8.88 20.87 3.24
C ASN A 74 -8.28 19.48 3.50
N ALA A 75 -7.17 19.43 4.24
CA ALA A 75 -6.45 18.20 4.58
C ALA A 75 -7.39 17.15 5.23
N PRO A 76 -7.64 16.00 4.57
CA PRO A 76 -8.56 14.97 5.06
C PRO A 76 -7.91 14.18 6.21
N ILE A 77 -8.73 13.39 6.91
CA ILE A 77 -8.28 12.50 7.99
C ILE A 77 -8.40 11.06 7.52
N TYR A 78 -7.37 10.24 7.70
CA TYR A 78 -7.35 8.84 7.32
C TYR A 78 -7.18 7.97 8.56
N GLY A 79 -8.11 7.04 8.79
CA GLY A 79 -7.99 6.02 9.83
C GLY A 79 -7.22 4.82 9.32
N ALA A 80 -5.92 5.02 9.08
CA ALA A 80 -5.03 4.00 8.53
C ALA A 80 -4.37 3.15 9.61
N ASP A 81 -3.86 1.98 9.21
CA ASP A 81 -3.00 1.11 10.00
C ASP A 81 -3.63 0.69 11.34
N VAL A 82 -4.94 0.41 11.32
CA VAL A 82 -5.68 -0.07 12.49
C VAL A 82 -5.57 -1.59 12.56
N ASN A 83 -4.87 -2.11 13.57
CA ASN A 83 -4.78 -3.55 13.82
C ASN A 83 -6.17 -4.19 13.96
N GLY A 84 -6.46 -5.21 13.16
CA GLY A 84 -7.69 -5.99 13.27
C GLY A 84 -8.17 -6.59 11.96
N THR A 85 -9.19 -7.43 12.05
CA THR A 85 -9.90 -8.02 10.90
C THR A 85 -11.40 -7.90 11.10
N LEU A 86 -12.14 -7.69 10.02
CA LEU A 86 -13.60 -7.71 9.99
C LEU A 86 -14.16 -9.05 9.51
N TYR A 87 -13.32 -10.01 9.14
CA TYR A 87 -13.76 -11.34 8.72
C TYR A 87 -14.42 -12.10 9.88
N ASP A 88 -15.54 -12.77 9.61
CA ASP A 88 -16.13 -13.69 10.58
C ASP A 88 -15.21 -14.91 10.80
N LYS A 89 -15.17 -15.42 12.03
CA LYS A 89 -14.23 -16.49 12.43
C LYS A 89 -14.30 -17.74 11.55
N HIS A 90 -15.48 -18.06 11.02
CA HIS A 90 -15.74 -19.28 10.23
C HIS A 90 -15.38 -19.14 8.74
N VAL A 91 -14.95 -17.97 8.28
CA VAL A 91 -14.62 -17.74 6.87
C VAL A 91 -13.18 -18.16 6.59
N ASP A 92 -12.99 -19.22 5.81
CA ASP A 92 -11.64 -19.73 5.48
C ASP A 92 -11.14 -19.27 4.10
N ALA A 93 -12.04 -19.09 3.14
CA ALA A 93 -11.67 -18.65 1.80
C ALA A 93 -11.21 -17.19 1.80
N TRP A 94 -10.00 -16.94 1.28
CA TRP A 94 -9.44 -15.59 1.10
C TRP A 94 -9.46 -14.75 2.38
N ASN A 95 -9.28 -15.40 3.53
CA ASN A 95 -9.24 -14.72 4.82
C ASN A 95 -7.90 -13.99 4.96
N ILE A 96 -7.93 -12.66 4.93
CA ILE A 96 -6.73 -11.80 4.99
C ILE A 96 -5.94 -12.06 6.27
N GLY A 97 -6.59 -12.40 7.39
CA GLY A 97 -5.89 -12.74 8.62
C GLY A 97 -5.18 -14.09 8.62
N ARG A 98 -5.38 -14.95 7.60
CA ARG A 98 -4.78 -16.30 7.51
C ARG A 98 -4.71 -16.82 6.07
N LEU A 99 -3.93 -16.14 5.23
CA LEU A 99 -3.79 -16.51 3.81
C LEU A 99 -3.00 -17.82 3.57
N ASN A 100 -2.30 -18.34 4.59
CA ASN A 100 -1.54 -19.60 4.53
C ASN A 100 -0.51 -19.63 3.40
N THR A 101 0.31 -18.59 3.30
CA THR A 101 1.32 -18.46 2.24
C THR A 101 2.73 -18.75 2.76
N ILE A 102 3.74 -18.72 1.89
CA ILE A 102 5.12 -18.96 2.35
C ILE A 102 5.62 -17.89 3.32
N LEU A 103 4.95 -16.72 3.41
CA LEU A 103 5.32 -15.64 4.34
C LEU A 103 5.17 -16.05 5.80
N ASP A 104 4.25 -16.97 6.10
CA ASP A 104 3.95 -17.45 7.45
C ASP A 104 5.16 -18.13 8.11
N ILE A 105 6.16 -18.54 7.31
CA ILE A 105 7.43 -19.05 7.80
C ILE A 105 8.17 -18.06 8.71
N VAL A 106 7.96 -16.75 8.53
CA VAL A 106 8.60 -15.72 9.36
C VAL A 106 8.14 -15.86 10.81
N GLU A 107 6.83 -16.01 11.02
CA GLU A 107 6.29 -16.22 12.36
C GLU A 107 6.58 -17.64 12.85
N ASN A 108 6.36 -18.65 12.02
CA ASN A 108 6.49 -20.06 12.42
C ASN A 108 7.94 -20.48 12.76
N GLU A 109 8.94 -20.01 12.01
CA GLU A 109 10.34 -20.41 12.21
C GLU A 109 11.15 -19.37 13.01
N SER A 110 10.78 -18.08 12.97
CA SER A 110 11.52 -17.02 13.67
C SER A 110 10.80 -16.44 14.88
N GLY A 111 9.50 -16.72 15.06
CA GLY A 111 8.69 -16.15 16.14
C GLY A 111 8.46 -14.63 16.01
N ILE A 112 8.63 -14.08 14.80
CA ILE A 112 8.54 -12.64 14.55
C ILE A 112 7.17 -12.31 13.98
N THR A 113 6.39 -11.53 14.72
CA THR A 113 5.16 -10.89 14.23
C THR A 113 5.49 -9.46 13.79
N ILE A 114 5.08 -9.09 12.57
CA ILE A 114 5.29 -7.77 11.99
C ILE A 114 3.92 -7.20 11.62
N GLU A 115 3.46 -6.23 12.43
CA GLU A 115 2.13 -5.65 12.25
C GLU A 115 1.93 -5.09 10.84
N GLY A 116 0.78 -5.41 10.23
CA GLY A 116 0.43 -4.99 8.86
C GLY A 116 1.08 -5.79 7.74
N VAL A 117 2.14 -6.56 8.04
CA VAL A 117 2.85 -7.39 7.05
C VAL A 117 2.38 -8.83 7.12
N ASN A 118 2.37 -9.43 8.31
CA ASN A 118 1.78 -10.75 8.54
C ASN A 118 0.55 -10.71 9.48
N THR A 119 0.09 -9.51 9.82
CA THR A 119 -1.21 -9.28 10.47
C THR A 119 -2.06 -8.34 9.62
N PRO A 120 -3.40 -8.42 9.72
CA PRO A 120 -4.29 -7.56 8.95
C PRO A 120 -4.37 -6.14 9.53
N TYR A 121 -4.41 -5.15 8.63
CA TYR A 121 -4.72 -3.76 8.92
C TYR A 121 -6.05 -3.34 8.29
N LEU A 122 -6.83 -2.58 9.05
CA LEU A 122 -8.02 -1.89 8.61
C LEU A 122 -7.70 -0.43 8.25
N TYR A 123 -8.38 0.05 7.21
CA TYR A 123 -8.24 1.38 6.65
C TYR A 123 -9.60 2.02 6.50
N PHE A 124 -9.87 3.06 7.28
CA PHE A 124 -11.08 3.87 7.18
C PHE A 124 -10.80 5.13 6.37
N GLY A 125 -11.29 5.16 5.12
CA GLY A 125 -11.10 6.26 4.18
C GLY A 125 -12.18 7.33 4.27
N MET A 126 -11.84 8.54 3.83
CA MET A 126 -12.80 9.58 3.47
C MET A 126 -12.37 10.22 2.15
N TRP A 127 -13.18 11.10 1.59
CA TRP A 127 -12.83 11.79 0.34
C TRP A 127 -11.43 12.41 0.42
N LYS A 128 -10.64 12.19 -0.63
CA LYS A 128 -9.23 12.60 -0.80
C LYS A 128 -8.20 11.94 0.09
N THR A 129 -8.56 11.05 1.02
CA THR A 129 -7.49 10.32 1.71
C THR A 129 -6.74 9.46 0.70
N SER A 130 -5.42 9.50 0.78
CA SER A 130 -4.53 9.04 -0.29
C SER A 130 -3.48 8.06 0.25
N PHE A 131 -3.03 7.17 -0.62
CA PHE A 131 -1.82 6.38 -0.43
C PHE A 131 -0.82 6.72 -1.53
N ALA A 132 0.37 7.13 -1.12
CA ALA A 132 1.40 7.63 -2.01
C ALA A 132 2.04 6.52 -2.85
N TRP A 133 2.85 6.91 -3.84
CA TRP A 133 3.59 5.95 -4.66
C TRP A 133 4.56 5.15 -3.81
N HIS A 134 4.36 3.82 -3.77
CA HIS A 134 5.24 2.89 -3.08
C HIS A 134 5.14 1.49 -3.69
N THR A 135 6.10 0.64 -3.31
CA THR A 135 5.99 -0.82 -3.34
C THR A 135 5.83 -1.30 -1.91
N GLU A 136 5.35 -2.53 -1.73
CA GLU A 136 5.22 -3.13 -0.41
C GLU A 136 6.58 -3.27 0.29
N ASP A 137 6.54 -3.42 1.62
CA ASP A 137 7.74 -3.74 2.39
C ASP A 137 8.35 -5.05 1.91
N MET A 138 9.68 -5.07 1.78
CA MET A 138 10.43 -6.17 1.15
C MET A 138 9.95 -6.54 -0.27
N ASP A 139 9.26 -5.62 -0.95
CA ASP A 139 8.63 -5.82 -2.27
C ASP A 139 7.72 -7.05 -2.33
N LEU A 140 7.01 -7.32 -1.23
CA LEU A 140 5.99 -8.37 -1.12
C LEU A 140 4.82 -8.16 -2.08
N TYR A 141 3.96 -9.19 -2.16
CA TYR A 141 2.60 -8.97 -2.65
C TYR A 141 1.78 -8.28 -1.56
N SER A 142 0.69 -7.62 -1.94
CA SER A 142 -0.38 -7.26 -1.01
C SER A 142 -1.75 -7.65 -1.54
N ILE A 143 -2.66 -7.89 -0.61
CA ILE A 143 -4.07 -8.10 -0.88
C ILE A 143 -4.87 -7.05 -0.14
N ASN A 144 -5.84 -6.44 -0.81
CA ASN A 144 -6.73 -5.44 -0.24
C ASN A 144 -8.18 -5.78 -0.57
N TYR A 145 -9.04 -5.88 0.44
CA TYR A 145 -10.47 -6.09 0.27
C TYR A 145 -11.24 -4.85 0.72
N LEU A 146 -12.08 -4.30 -0.16
CA LEU A 146 -12.93 -3.16 0.20
C LEU A 146 -14.23 -3.69 0.83
N HIS A 147 -14.34 -3.62 2.15
CA HIS A 147 -15.47 -4.18 2.89
C HIS A 147 -16.81 -3.53 2.55
N PHE A 148 -16.83 -2.19 2.55
CA PHE A 148 -18.02 -1.38 2.31
C PHE A 148 -17.64 0.07 1.99
N GLY A 149 -18.66 0.84 1.59
CA GLY A 149 -18.59 2.28 1.41
C GLY A 149 -18.19 2.69 0.00
N GLU A 150 -17.69 3.91 -0.12
CA GLU A 150 -17.34 4.51 -1.41
C GLU A 150 -16.09 3.88 -2.05
N PRO A 151 -15.94 3.99 -3.38
CA PRO A 151 -14.86 3.31 -4.10
C PRO A 151 -13.45 3.79 -3.73
N LYS A 152 -12.45 3.00 -4.13
CA LYS A 152 -11.02 3.34 -4.03
C LYS A 152 -10.38 3.27 -5.42
N SER A 153 -9.79 4.36 -5.87
CA SER A 153 -9.06 4.35 -7.14
C SER A 153 -7.58 4.11 -6.94
N TRP A 154 -7.03 3.32 -7.85
CA TRP A 154 -5.65 2.87 -7.88
C TRP A 154 -5.00 3.31 -9.19
N TYR A 155 -3.73 3.66 -9.09
CA TYR A 155 -2.79 3.76 -10.20
C TYR A 155 -1.71 2.71 -9.98
N SER A 156 -1.30 2.03 -11.04
CA SER A 156 -0.23 1.04 -10.98
C SER A 156 0.77 1.23 -12.11
N ILE A 157 2.04 0.99 -11.83
CA ILE A 157 3.12 0.98 -12.80
C ILE A 157 3.64 -0.47 -12.91
N PRO A 158 3.70 -1.05 -14.13
CA PRO A 158 4.24 -2.39 -14.34
C PRO A 158 5.63 -2.55 -13.71
N PRO A 159 5.94 -3.67 -13.04
CA PRO A 159 7.22 -3.89 -12.37
C PRO A 159 8.44 -3.66 -13.26
N GLU A 160 8.39 -4.02 -14.56
CA GLU A 160 9.50 -3.76 -15.51
C GLU A 160 9.79 -2.27 -15.74
N HIS A 161 8.89 -1.38 -15.32
CA HIS A 161 9.02 0.06 -15.42
C HIS A 161 9.23 0.75 -14.07
N GLY A 162 9.27 0.02 -12.95
CA GLY A 162 9.49 0.59 -11.60
C GLY A 162 10.75 1.45 -11.50
N LYS A 163 11.87 0.99 -12.08
CA LYS A 163 13.13 1.78 -12.14
C LYS A 163 13.02 3.08 -12.92
N ARG A 164 12.07 3.20 -13.85
CA ARG A 164 11.82 4.46 -14.58
C ARG A 164 11.11 5.47 -13.68
N LEU A 165 10.14 5.02 -12.87
CA LEU A 165 9.50 5.86 -11.85
C LEU A 165 10.52 6.33 -10.82
N GLU A 166 11.35 5.42 -10.29
CA GLU A 166 12.39 5.78 -9.30
C GLU A 166 13.31 6.89 -9.83
N ARG A 167 13.77 6.78 -11.08
CA ARG A 167 14.60 7.83 -11.71
C ARG A 167 13.85 9.16 -11.86
N LEU A 168 12.59 9.11 -12.28
CA LEU A 168 11.75 10.31 -12.39
C LEU A 168 11.58 11.00 -11.03
N ALA A 169 11.25 10.21 -10.00
CA ALA A 169 11.07 10.70 -8.64
C ALA A 169 12.37 11.28 -8.07
N LYS A 170 13.52 10.62 -8.28
CA LYS A 170 14.83 11.15 -7.87
C LYS A 170 15.13 12.51 -8.52
N GLY A 171 14.74 12.71 -9.78
CA GLY A 171 14.91 13.98 -10.48
C GLY A 171 14.05 15.12 -9.92
N PHE A 172 12.82 14.84 -9.48
CA PHE A 172 11.91 15.85 -8.92
C PHE A 172 12.06 16.09 -7.42
N PHE A 173 12.58 15.11 -6.68
CA PHE A 173 12.75 15.16 -5.24
C PHE A 173 14.22 14.92 -4.85
N PRO A 174 15.18 15.72 -5.35
CA PRO A 174 16.61 15.45 -5.18
C PRO A 174 17.06 15.46 -3.71
N GLY A 175 16.49 16.34 -2.87
CA GLY A 175 16.79 16.36 -1.43
C GLY A 175 16.35 15.09 -0.70
N SER A 176 15.18 14.54 -1.06
CA SER A 176 14.71 13.26 -0.53
C SER A 176 15.59 12.10 -1.00
N ALA A 177 15.95 12.09 -2.28
CA ALA A 177 16.81 11.06 -2.87
C ALA A 177 18.24 11.07 -2.27
N GLN A 178 18.79 12.25 -1.98
CA GLN A 178 20.09 12.39 -1.33
C GLN A 178 20.06 11.85 0.11
N SER A 179 18.94 12.03 0.81
CA SER A 179 18.78 11.59 2.19
C SER A 179 18.48 10.09 2.30
N CYS A 180 17.78 9.52 1.31
CA CYS A 180 17.45 8.10 1.27
C CYS A 180 17.25 7.62 -0.17
N GLU A 181 17.97 6.57 -0.56
CA GLU A 181 17.85 6.00 -1.91
C GLU A 181 16.44 5.45 -2.20
N ALA A 182 15.80 4.88 -1.19
CA ALA A 182 14.46 4.30 -1.25
C ALA A 182 13.40 5.21 -0.62
N PHE A 183 13.51 6.54 -0.79
CA PHE A 183 12.62 7.51 -0.15
C PHE A 183 11.13 7.33 -0.51
N LEU A 184 10.79 6.66 -1.61
CA LEU A 184 9.40 6.32 -1.95
C LEU A 184 8.77 5.37 -0.91
N ARG A 185 9.58 4.57 -0.19
CA ARG A 185 9.11 3.77 0.95
C ARG A 185 8.61 4.60 2.12
N HIS A 186 8.88 5.91 2.14
CA HIS A 186 8.31 6.79 3.16
C HIS A 186 6.81 7.04 2.95
N LYS A 187 6.24 6.61 1.80
CA LYS A 187 4.83 6.78 1.44
C LYS A 187 4.36 8.24 1.52
N MET A 188 5.20 9.17 1.06
CA MET A 188 4.95 10.62 1.09
C MET A 188 4.89 11.26 -0.31
N THR A 189 5.29 10.56 -1.37
CA THR A 189 5.43 11.16 -2.71
C THR A 189 4.21 10.91 -3.59
N LEU A 190 3.53 11.97 -4.00
CA LEU A 190 2.36 11.92 -4.87
C LEU A 190 2.74 12.51 -6.24
N ILE A 191 2.53 11.72 -7.29
CA ILE A 191 2.81 12.09 -8.68
C ILE A 191 1.55 11.80 -9.48
N SER A 192 1.01 12.83 -10.15
CA SER A 192 -0.23 12.70 -10.90
C SER A 192 -0.02 11.91 -12.22
N PRO A 193 -1.09 11.27 -12.74
CA PRO A 193 -1.12 10.66 -14.07
C PRO A 193 -0.63 11.58 -15.19
N SER A 194 -0.92 12.89 -15.08
CA SER A 194 -0.48 13.88 -16.08
C SER A 194 1.05 13.99 -16.17
N ILE A 195 1.74 13.88 -15.04
CA ILE A 195 3.21 13.88 -14.99
C ILE A 195 3.76 12.56 -15.51
N LEU A 196 3.18 11.42 -15.11
CA LEU A 196 3.60 10.12 -15.62
C LEU A 196 3.51 10.06 -17.15
N LYS A 197 2.38 10.50 -17.71
CA LYS A 197 2.17 10.59 -19.16
C LYS A 197 3.17 11.53 -19.84
N LYS A 198 3.41 12.72 -19.27
CA LYS A 198 4.36 13.70 -19.79
C LYS A 198 5.79 13.15 -19.90
N TYR A 199 6.20 12.31 -18.96
CA TYR A 199 7.54 11.71 -18.93
C TYR A 199 7.57 10.27 -19.48
N GLY A 200 6.48 9.83 -20.13
CA GLY A 200 6.40 8.54 -20.80
C GLY A 200 6.49 7.34 -19.87
N ILE A 201 6.14 7.48 -18.59
CA ILE A 201 6.05 6.36 -17.63
C ILE A 201 4.74 5.60 -17.91
N PRO A 202 4.78 4.32 -18.32
CA PRO A 202 3.57 3.53 -18.50
C PRO A 202 2.92 3.28 -17.14
N PHE A 203 1.62 3.50 -17.07
CA PHE A 203 0.81 3.24 -15.90
C PHE A 203 -0.60 2.87 -16.35
N ASP A 204 -1.34 2.22 -15.47
CA ASP A 204 -2.77 1.97 -15.64
C ASP A 204 -3.54 2.48 -14.42
N LYS A 205 -4.87 2.59 -14.55
CA LYS A 205 -5.78 3.02 -13.49
C LYS A 205 -6.99 2.10 -13.39
N VAL A 206 -7.41 1.82 -12.17
CA VAL A 206 -8.60 1.01 -11.88
C VAL A 206 -9.32 1.55 -10.65
N THR A 207 -10.64 1.43 -10.63
CA THR A 207 -11.47 1.75 -9.47
C THR A 207 -11.96 0.44 -8.87
N GLN A 208 -11.63 0.25 -7.59
CA GLN A 208 -12.09 -0.87 -6.77
C GLN A 208 -13.38 -0.47 -6.07
N GLU A 209 -14.42 -1.26 -6.30
CA GLU A 209 -15.74 -1.12 -5.71
C GLU A 209 -15.87 -1.97 -4.44
N ALA A 210 -16.90 -1.70 -3.64
CA ALA A 210 -17.15 -2.47 -2.41
C ALA A 210 -17.43 -3.95 -2.75
N GLY A 211 -16.79 -4.85 -2.02
CA GLY A 211 -16.86 -6.30 -2.26
C GLY A 211 -15.74 -6.85 -3.16
N GLU A 212 -14.86 -6.00 -3.68
CA GLU A 212 -13.79 -6.41 -4.58
C GLU A 212 -12.42 -6.53 -3.88
N PHE A 213 -11.61 -7.46 -4.38
CA PHE A 213 -10.20 -7.58 -4.02
C PHE A 213 -9.31 -6.86 -5.02
N MET A 214 -8.25 -6.24 -4.51
CA MET A 214 -7.11 -5.74 -5.25
C MET A 214 -5.86 -6.49 -4.82
N ILE A 215 -5.07 -6.96 -5.78
CA ILE A 215 -3.77 -7.61 -5.53
C ILE A 215 -2.67 -6.74 -6.13
N THR A 216 -1.65 -6.43 -5.35
CA THR A 216 -0.41 -5.82 -5.85
C THR A 216 0.70 -6.87 -5.91
N PHE A 217 1.49 -6.80 -6.97
CA PHE A 217 2.55 -7.77 -7.26
C PHE A 217 3.92 -7.23 -6.82
N PRO A 218 4.92 -8.11 -6.62
CA PRO A 218 6.26 -7.70 -6.23
C PRO A 218 6.83 -6.61 -7.13
N TYR A 219 7.34 -5.56 -6.48
CA TYR A 219 7.93 -4.39 -7.14
C TYR A 219 6.98 -3.57 -8.04
N SER A 220 5.67 -3.83 -7.98
CA SER A 220 4.66 -3.03 -8.66
C SER A 220 4.38 -1.76 -7.86
N TYR A 221 4.86 -0.64 -8.36
CA TYR A 221 4.56 0.66 -7.75
C TYR A 221 3.08 0.97 -7.89
N HIS A 222 2.45 1.43 -6.82
CA HIS A 222 1.06 1.83 -6.82
C HIS A 222 0.79 3.03 -5.91
N ALA A 223 -0.26 3.77 -6.24
CA ALA A 223 -0.76 4.93 -5.49
C ALA A 223 -2.26 5.07 -5.72
N GLY A 224 -2.93 5.94 -4.97
CA GLY A 224 -4.37 6.12 -5.16
C GLY A 224 -5.05 6.93 -4.08
N PHE A 225 -6.39 6.95 -4.16
CA PHE A 225 -7.23 7.75 -3.28
C PHE A 225 -8.62 7.16 -3.07
N ASN A 226 -9.23 7.51 -1.94
CA ASN A 226 -10.59 7.13 -1.58
C ASN A 226 -11.61 8.16 -2.08
N HIS A 227 -12.75 7.67 -2.56
CA HIS A 227 -13.82 8.51 -3.11
C HIS A 227 -14.68 9.13 -2.01
N GLY A 228 -14.76 8.50 -0.84
CA GLY A 228 -15.56 8.96 0.30
C GLY A 228 -15.38 8.04 1.49
N PHE A 229 -16.38 7.99 2.38
CA PHE A 229 -16.34 7.11 3.55
C PHE A 229 -16.32 5.64 3.11
N ASN A 230 -15.26 4.92 3.47
CA ASN A 230 -15.13 3.49 3.18
C ASN A 230 -14.28 2.76 4.21
N CYS A 231 -14.28 1.43 4.14
CA CYS A 231 -13.42 0.58 4.96
C CYS A 231 -12.78 -0.52 4.10
N ALA A 232 -11.45 -0.60 4.13
CA ALA A 232 -10.70 -1.68 3.51
C ALA A 232 -9.88 -2.45 4.53
N GLU A 233 -9.60 -3.72 4.25
CA GLU A 233 -8.69 -4.57 5.01
C GLU A 233 -7.56 -5.02 4.10
N SER A 234 -6.32 -5.05 4.58
CA SER A 234 -5.19 -5.56 3.82
C SER A 234 -4.09 -6.17 4.67
N THR A 235 -3.27 -7.01 4.03
CA THR A 235 -2.01 -7.54 4.57
C THR A 235 -1.07 -7.87 3.41
N ASN A 236 0.18 -8.26 3.72
CA ASN A 236 1.12 -8.77 2.74
C ASN A 236 1.11 -10.30 2.66
N PHE A 237 1.53 -10.82 1.51
CA PHE A 237 1.72 -12.26 1.33
C PHE A 237 2.87 -12.55 0.37
N ALA A 238 3.28 -13.81 0.29
CA ALA A 238 4.41 -14.22 -0.55
C ALA A 238 4.12 -15.51 -1.32
N THR A 239 4.72 -15.60 -2.50
CA THR A 239 4.86 -16.83 -3.29
C THR A 239 6.34 -17.16 -3.48
N LEU A 240 6.68 -18.32 -4.04
CA LEU A 240 8.08 -18.67 -4.31
C LEU A 240 8.78 -17.64 -5.21
N ARG A 241 8.04 -17.03 -6.15
CA ARG A 241 8.56 -15.97 -7.02
C ARG A 241 9.01 -14.72 -6.28
N TRP A 242 8.38 -14.38 -5.16
CA TRP A 242 8.76 -13.20 -4.38
C TRP A 242 10.20 -13.30 -3.82
N ILE A 243 10.73 -14.50 -3.60
CA ILE A 243 12.02 -14.69 -2.92
C ILE A 243 13.16 -13.91 -3.59
N GLU A 244 13.20 -13.85 -4.93
CA GLU A 244 14.21 -13.03 -5.63
C GLU A 244 14.02 -11.53 -5.40
N TYR A 245 12.77 -11.04 -5.38
CA TYR A 245 12.47 -9.65 -5.05
C TYR A 245 12.89 -9.32 -3.62
N GLY A 246 12.54 -10.16 -2.65
CA GLY A 246 12.92 -9.97 -1.25
C GLY A 246 14.44 -9.92 -1.04
N LYS A 247 15.22 -10.74 -1.77
CA LYS A 247 16.70 -10.71 -1.73
C LYS A 247 17.31 -9.43 -2.30
N GLN A 248 16.62 -8.80 -3.25
CA GLN A 248 17.13 -7.65 -4.03
C GLN A 248 16.45 -6.33 -3.65
N SER A 249 15.53 -6.35 -2.68
CA SER A 249 14.77 -5.20 -2.24
C SER A 249 15.68 -4.11 -1.66
N VAL A 250 15.61 -2.90 -2.22
CA VAL A 250 16.33 -1.73 -1.71
C VAL A 250 15.51 -1.12 -0.60
N LEU A 251 15.99 -1.20 0.64
CA LEU A 251 15.27 -0.74 1.82
C LEU A 251 15.60 0.71 2.17
N CYS A 252 14.70 1.36 2.90
CA CYS A 252 14.98 2.67 3.48
C CYS A 252 16.12 2.56 4.49
N SER A 253 17.09 3.45 4.38
CA SER A 253 18.29 3.52 5.22
C SER A 253 18.25 4.62 6.28
N CYS A 254 17.29 5.55 6.21
CA CYS A 254 17.23 6.72 7.10
C CYS A 254 16.27 6.57 8.29
N ARG A 255 15.51 5.47 8.37
CA ARG A 255 14.56 5.15 9.43
C ARG A 255 14.90 3.81 10.07
N LYS A 256 14.84 3.73 11.41
CA LYS A 256 15.22 2.53 12.17
C LYS A 256 14.07 1.53 12.32
N ASP A 257 12.85 2.03 12.22
CA ASP A 257 11.56 1.36 12.38
C ASP A 257 11.03 0.74 11.08
N MET A 258 11.84 0.68 10.02
CA MET A 258 11.45 0.04 8.76
C MET A 258 11.38 -1.48 8.91
N VAL A 259 10.40 -2.08 8.24
CA VAL A 259 10.27 -3.53 8.13
C VAL A 259 11.51 -4.13 7.47
N LYS A 260 12.07 -5.16 8.11
CA LYS A 260 13.15 -5.99 7.56
C LYS A 260 12.84 -7.44 7.82
N ILE A 261 12.80 -8.23 6.75
CA ILE A 261 12.60 -9.68 6.83
C ILE A 261 13.92 -10.36 6.50
N SER A 262 14.33 -11.31 7.34
CA SER A 262 15.51 -12.13 7.06
C SER A 262 15.20 -13.08 5.90
N MET A 263 15.82 -12.85 4.74
CA MET A 263 15.67 -13.74 3.58
C MET A 263 16.36 -15.10 3.78
N ASP A 264 17.15 -15.26 4.85
CA ASP A 264 17.96 -16.45 5.12
C ASP A 264 17.10 -17.73 5.23
N VAL A 265 15.96 -17.65 5.90
CA VAL A 265 15.01 -18.76 6.06
C VAL A 265 14.41 -19.19 4.72
N PHE A 266 14.06 -18.23 3.86
CA PHE A 266 13.47 -18.48 2.55
C PHE A 266 14.48 -19.10 1.59
N VAL A 267 15.69 -18.55 1.51
CA VAL A 267 16.73 -19.05 0.60
C VAL A 267 17.18 -20.44 1.05
N ARG A 268 17.34 -20.68 2.36
CA ARG A 268 17.71 -22.02 2.86
C ARG A 268 16.67 -23.07 2.48
N LYS A 269 15.37 -22.76 2.64
CA LYS A 269 14.28 -23.72 2.43
C LYS A 269 13.94 -23.92 0.96
N TYR A 270 13.85 -22.85 0.18
CA TYR A 270 13.31 -22.88 -1.17
C TYR A 270 14.37 -22.70 -2.27
N GLN A 271 15.61 -22.33 -1.91
CA GLN A 271 16.73 -22.20 -2.85
C GLN A 271 18.02 -22.84 -2.31
N PRO A 272 17.98 -24.08 -1.77
CA PRO A 272 19.11 -24.68 -1.05
C PRO A 272 20.40 -24.75 -1.88
N ASP A 273 20.27 -25.02 -3.18
CA ASP A 273 21.40 -25.12 -4.12
C ASP A 273 22.15 -23.78 -4.30
N ARG A 274 21.44 -22.66 -4.11
CA ARG A 274 21.98 -21.30 -4.24
C ARG A 274 22.33 -20.67 -2.90
N TYR A 275 21.95 -21.29 -1.77
CA TYR A 275 22.12 -20.70 -0.45
C TYR A 275 23.58 -20.34 -0.12
N LYS A 276 24.55 -21.24 -0.38
CA LYS A 276 25.97 -20.96 -0.16
C LYS A 276 26.49 -19.81 -1.03
N LEU A 277 26.04 -19.77 -2.29
CA LEU A 277 26.43 -18.73 -3.25
C LEU A 277 25.86 -17.36 -2.85
N TRP A 278 24.59 -17.33 -2.43
CA TRP A 278 23.89 -16.13 -1.96
C TRP A 278 24.52 -15.58 -0.67
N LYS A 279 24.82 -16.43 0.32
CA LYS A 279 25.52 -16.02 1.55
C LYS A 279 26.92 -15.43 1.28
N ALA A 280 27.57 -15.86 0.20
CA ALA A 280 28.85 -15.31 -0.25
C ALA A 280 28.72 -14.03 -1.09
N GLY A 281 27.50 -13.52 -1.33
CA GLY A 281 27.25 -12.33 -2.17
C GLY A 281 27.50 -12.55 -3.65
N LYS A 282 27.49 -13.80 -4.12
CA LYS A 282 27.84 -14.19 -5.51
C LYS A 282 26.63 -14.64 -6.34
N ASP A 283 25.44 -14.54 -5.78
CA ASP A 283 24.21 -14.85 -6.48
C ASP A 283 23.75 -13.63 -7.30
N VAL A 284 24.01 -13.66 -8.61
CA VAL A 284 23.79 -12.55 -9.56
C VAL A 284 22.53 -12.72 -10.39
N THR A 285 21.54 -13.42 -9.86
CA THR A 285 20.31 -13.74 -10.58
C THR A 285 19.55 -12.48 -10.96
N VAL A 286 19.26 -12.32 -12.25
CA VAL A 286 18.49 -11.20 -12.79
C VAL A 286 17.00 -11.57 -12.76
N ILE A 287 16.18 -10.68 -12.22
CA ILE A 287 14.73 -10.88 -12.16
C ILE A 287 14.13 -10.62 -13.55
N ASP A 288 13.38 -11.60 -14.05
CA ASP A 288 12.46 -11.42 -15.18
C ASP A 288 11.05 -11.11 -14.64
N HIS A 289 10.57 -9.90 -14.92
CA HIS A 289 9.27 -9.41 -14.47
C HIS A 289 8.08 -10.08 -15.17
N ALA A 290 8.29 -10.65 -16.36
CA ALA A 290 7.23 -11.32 -17.13
C ALA A 290 7.06 -12.81 -16.75
N LEU A 291 8.06 -13.41 -16.10
CA LEU A 291 8.00 -14.81 -15.68
C LEU A 291 6.88 -15.00 -14.64
N PRO A 292 5.99 -16.01 -14.78
CA PRO A 292 5.00 -16.32 -13.77
C PRO A 292 5.64 -16.90 -12.49
N THR A 293 4.83 -17.09 -11.45
CA THR A 293 5.28 -17.81 -10.26
C THR A 293 5.43 -19.31 -10.58
N PRO A 294 6.42 -20.04 -10.02
CA PRO A 294 6.59 -21.48 -10.28
C PRO A 294 5.37 -22.34 -9.97
N GLU A 295 4.45 -21.85 -9.13
CA GLU A 295 3.21 -22.51 -8.73
C GLU A 295 2.04 -22.32 -9.73
N ALA A 296 2.22 -21.49 -10.77
CA ALA A 296 1.19 -21.17 -11.76
C ALA A 296 0.95 -22.26 -12.80
#